data_AF-A0A2G6G1P3-F1
#
_entry.id   AF-A0A2G6G1P3-F1
#
_cell.length_a   1.000
_cell.length_b   1.000
_cell.length_c   1.000
_cell.angle_alpha   90.00
_cell.angle_beta   90.00
_cell.angle_gamma   90.00
#
_symmetry.space_group_name_H-M   'P 1'
#
loop_
_entity.id
_entity.type
_entity.pdbx_description
1 polymer ?
#
loop_
_entity_poly.entity_id
_entity_poly.type
_entity_poly.pdbx_seq_one_letter_code
_entity_poly.pdbx_strand_id
1 'polypeptide(L)'
;MNITEDSLTPRFMGTAEATPQRPDPLVDILVAAAALLGRLPALGAWWNLDDWGLLGRAAGLIGGDGTLPARILSQRWYWDLTWPLLGLNADAHAIVRMLLHALAAVLVTRIAARAGLGSLGRLVAGLLVVASPLVFTPLYWAAGIQELLGAVLALAAVERWLAGGTRRNILLAIFLAALSMLAKEAGLGLPVFFVLMLMTGVGPRPADRAFAWGLCVLLTPVAIAEGMLLMQHFGTDAGEAYALGGPLQMGANLGRMGWWLVTPGPLLPPALSPLQATAGAMVFVLWGLWGVARYQQGSRLALLTFLAALISLVPALPLQRQLHPYLGYVALCAGAVALGSALPRRLKPRTPWLAGLALLGAAWAFLGMEVRLKQRDAQGLPADPVVRATALSWQSSRMLTNLPLEENQSLIFLQIPRTHRQLEMAGRMGPNWVAGTHLHESIGGAIGPRLVLRDRQTVRWVNALDKTPADALVLCEQGPGFKHWGRTPNAAFYAALASVGMGNFERARRDLVRGAVLNRKTVAFAFDPGQMVVRPEVVLARKEEFMDWTVGLLDGTASPQEVGGLQEMFLQLLSACTGQSMEELQAGSTVLIEEHTIRGSQPLVPEE
;
A
#
# COMPACT_ATOMS: atom_id res chain seq x y z
N MET A 1 -7.78 30.93 -70.60
CA MET A 1 -7.13 29.85 -69.84
C MET A 1 -7.80 29.76 -68.48
N ASN A 2 -8.72 28.81 -68.31
CA ASN A 2 -9.39 28.55 -67.02
C ASN A 2 -8.46 27.67 -66.18
N ILE A 3 -7.81 28.27 -65.18
CA ILE A 3 -7.11 27.53 -64.14
C ILE A 3 -8.18 27.13 -63.14
N THR A 4 -8.63 25.87 -63.19
CA THR A 4 -9.55 25.31 -62.21
C THR A 4 -8.83 25.13 -60.87
N GLU A 5 -9.44 25.65 -59.80
CA GLU A 5 -9.02 25.56 -58.39
C GLU A 5 -8.91 24.12 -57.83
N ASP A 6 -9.16 23.09 -58.64
CA ASP A 6 -9.16 21.68 -58.24
C ASP A 6 -7.74 21.06 -58.12
N SER A 7 -6.66 21.81 -58.35
CA SER A 7 -5.30 21.27 -58.40
C SER A 7 -4.42 21.54 -57.17
N LEU A 8 -4.91 22.29 -56.17
CA LEU A 8 -4.11 22.68 -54.99
C LEU A 8 -4.58 22.07 -53.66
N THR A 9 -5.52 21.13 -53.66
CA THR A 9 -5.57 20.20 -52.54
C THR A 9 -4.50 19.15 -52.79
N PRO A 10 -3.40 19.11 -52.01
CA PRO A 10 -2.52 17.95 -52.07
C PRO A 10 -3.40 16.74 -51.79
N ARG A 11 -3.62 15.91 -52.82
CA ARG A 11 -4.01 14.53 -52.63
C ARG A 11 -2.91 13.96 -51.76
N PHE A 12 -3.11 14.02 -50.45
CA PHE A 12 -2.41 13.19 -49.49
C PHE A 12 -2.57 11.80 -50.08
N MET A 13 -1.51 11.31 -50.76
CA MET A 13 -1.50 9.98 -51.32
C MET A 13 -1.92 9.09 -50.18
N GLY A 14 -3.11 8.50 -50.32
CA GLY A 14 -3.70 7.63 -49.33
C GLY A 14 -2.74 6.47 -49.13
N THR A 15 -1.82 6.62 -48.18
CA THR A 15 -1.24 5.49 -47.47
C THR A 15 -2.45 4.69 -47.07
N ALA A 16 -2.61 3.48 -47.62
CA ALA A 16 -3.74 2.61 -47.35
C ALA A 16 -3.95 2.55 -45.83
N GLU A 17 -4.82 3.42 -45.31
CA GLU A 17 -5.09 3.54 -43.90
C GLU A 17 -5.72 2.20 -43.58
N ALA A 18 -4.98 1.38 -42.85
CA ALA A 18 -5.34 0.01 -42.56
C ALA A 18 -6.77 0.03 -42.07
N THR A 19 -7.67 -0.59 -42.84
CA THR A 19 -9.10 -0.54 -42.56
C THR A 19 -9.28 -1.06 -41.13
N PRO A 20 -9.89 -0.27 -40.22
CA PRO A 20 -10.01 -0.66 -38.82
C PRO A 20 -10.57 -2.06 -38.72
N GLN A 21 -9.83 -2.97 -38.08
CA GLN A 21 -10.28 -4.35 -37.96
C GLN A 21 -11.34 -4.42 -36.86
N ARG A 22 -12.41 -5.20 -37.11
CA ARG A 22 -13.36 -5.53 -36.05
C ARG A 22 -12.61 -6.33 -34.97
N PRO A 23 -12.86 -6.05 -33.68
CA PRO A 23 -12.35 -6.90 -32.60
C PRO A 23 -12.74 -8.35 -32.84
N ASP A 24 -11.74 -9.23 -32.78
CA ASP A 24 -11.89 -10.68 -32.79
C ASP A 24 -12.17 -11.14 -31.35
N PRO A 25 -13.38 -11.66 -31.06
CA PRO A 25 -13.76 -12.05 -29.71
C PRO A 25 -12.90 -13.20 -29.17
N LEU A 26 -12.35 -14.06 -30.02
CA LEU A 26 -11.49 -15.16 -29.57
C LEU A 26 -10.20 -14.64 -28.93
N VAL A 27 -9.55 -13.64 -29.55
CA VAL A 27 -8.34 -13.02 -28.99
C VAL A 27 -8.65 -12.34 -27.66
N ASP A 28 -9.78 -11.64 -27.56
CA ASP A 28 -10.21 -10.98 -26.33
C ASP A 28 -10.46 -12.01 -25.20
N ILE A 29 -11.14 -13.13 -25.50
CA ILE A 29 -11.39 -14.22 -24.53
C ILE A 29 -10.07 -14.86 -24.08
N LEU A 30 -9.17 -15.17 -25.00
CA LEU A 30 -7.87 -15.79 -24.66
C LEU A 30 -7.03 -14.89 -23.76
N VAL A 31 -6.99 -13.59 -24.04
CA VAL A 31 -6.25 -12.62 -23.20
C VAL A 31 -6.92 -12.45 -21.84
N ALA A 32 -8.24 -12.34 -21.77
CA ALA A 32 -8.96 -12.26 -20.51
C ALA A 32 -8.73 -13.51 -19.65
N ALA A 33 -8.84 -14.71 -20.24
CA ALA A 33 -8.58 -15.97 -19.55
C ALA A 33 -7.13 -16.04 -19.04
N ALA A 34 -6.16 -15.65 -19.87
CA ALA A 34 -4.75 -15.61 -19.47
C ALA A 34 -4.50 -14.63 -18.32
N ALA A 35 -5.14 -13.46 -18.33
CA ALA A 35 -5.07 -12.47 -17.26
C ALA A 35 -5.62 -13.00 -15.94
N LEU A 36 -6.77 -13.68 -15.97
CA LEU A 36 -7.40 -14.23 -14.77
C LEU A 36 -6.61 -15.42 -14.21
N LEU A 37 -6.29 -16.40 -15.06
CA LEU A 37 -5.54 -17.59 -14.65
C LEU A 37 -4.12 -17.24 -14.18
N GLY A 38 -3.45 -16.35 -14.90
CA GLY A 38 -2.10 -15.90 -14.57
C GLY A 38 -2.00 -15.11 -13.27
N ARG A 39 -3.12 -14.65 -12.71
CA ARG A 39 -3.15 -13.81 -11.51
C ARG A 39 -3.91 -14.44 -10.33
N LEU A 40 -4.21 -15.73 -10.40
CA LEU A 40 -4.78 -16.48 -9.27
C LEU A 40 -3.99 -16.33 -7.95
N PRO A 41 -2.65 -16.21 -7.93
CA PRO A 41 -1.91 -15.97 -6.68
C PRO A 41 -2.22 -14.62 -6.01
N ALA A 42 -2.96 -13.71 -6.66
CA ALA A 42 -3.46 -12.50 -6.03
C ALA A 42 -4.60 -12.79 -5.02
N LEU A 43 -5.27 -13.94 -5.14
CA LEU A 43 -6.20 -14.44 -4.14
C LEU A 43 -5.41 -14.77 -2.85
N GLY A 44 -5.92 -14.38 -1.70
CA GLY A 44 -5.16 -14.39 -0.44
C GLY A 44 -4.41 -13.09 -0.13
N ALA A 45 -4.48 -12.08 -1.01
CA ALA A 45 -4.15 -10.71 -0.62
C ALA A 45 -5.06 -10.24 0.53
N TRP A 46 -4.50 -9.47 1.46
CA TRP A 46 -5.19 -8.90 2.62
C TRP A 46 -4.92 -7.40 2.73
N TRP A 47 -5.74 -6.73 3.54
CA TRP A 47 -5.72 -5.29 3.79
C TRP A 47 -4.36 -4.82 4.32
N ASN A 48 -3.82 -3.74 3.78
CA ASN A 48 -2.66 -3.06 4.35
C ASN A 48 -2.63 -1.55 4.01
N LEU A 49 -1.79 -0.79 4.71
CA LEU A 49 -1.51 0.61 4.41
C LEU A 49 -2.81 1.44 4.28
N ASP A 50 -3.00 2.13 3.16
CA ASP A 50 -4.15 3.01 2.89
C ASP A 50 -5.49 2.27 2.86
N ASP A 51 -5.50 0.94 2.72
CA ASP A 51 -6.73 0.12 2.69
C ASP A 51 -7.57 0.37 3.94
N TRP A 52 -6.91 0.44 5.10
CA TRP A 52 -7.60 0.64 6.37
C TRP A 52 -8.23 2.03 6.49
N GLY A 53 -7.58 3.06 5.95
CA GLY A 53 -8.14 4.40 5.90
C GLY A 53 -9.39 4.45 5.00
N LEU A 54 -9.32 3.81 3.84
CA LEU A 54 -10.42 3.76 2.87
C LEU A 54 -11.62 2.98 3.42
N LEU A 55 -11.37 1.80 4.00
CA LEU A 55 -12.39 0.99 4.66
C LEU A 55 -12.96 1.69 5.90
N GLY A 56 -12.12 2.32 6.72
CA GLY A 56 -12.54 3.04 7.92
C GLY A 56 -13.46 4.21 7.58
N ARG A 57 -13.20 4.93 6.49
CA ARG A 57 -14.07 6.00 5.99
C ARG A 57 -15.39 5.48 5.44
N ALA A 58 -15.37 4.36 4.70
CA ALA A 58 -16.59 3.73 4.18
C ALA A 58 -17.45 3.13 5.31
N ALA A 59 -16.82 2.65 6.38
CA ALA A 59 -17.48 2.16 7.58
C ALA A 59 -17.96 3.26 8.54
N GLY A 60 -17.67 4.53 8.26
CA GLY A 60 -18.04 5.66 9.12
C GLY A 60 -17.19 5.81 10.40
N LEU A 61 -16.06 5.10 10.50
CA LEU A 61 -15.12 5.19 11.64
C LEU A 61 -14.21 6.42 11.57
N ILE A 62 -14.00 6.93 10.36
CA ILE A 62 -13.22 8.15 10.10
C ILE A 62 -14.19 9.20 9.58
N GLY A 63 -14.31 10.31 10.31
CA GLY A 63 -15.12 11.44 9.91
C GLY A 63 -14.66 12.03 8.57
N GLY A 64 -15.59 12.61 7.81
CA GLY A 64 -15.22 13.47 6.70
C GLY A 64 -14.55 14.73 7.22
N ASP A 65 -13.43 15.09 6.64
CA ASP A 65 -12.68 16.32 6.93
C ASP A 65 -13.34 17.58 6.32
N GLY A 66 -14.52 17.43 5.71
CA GLY A 66 -15.28 18.51 5.07
C GLY A 66 -14.70 18.97 3.73
N THR A 67 -13.56 18.42 3.32
CA THR A 67 -12.91 18.71 2.04
C THR A 67 -13.48 17.81 0.93
N LEU A 68 -13.40 18.27 -0.32
CA LEU A 68 -13.73 17.44 -1.47
C LEU A 68 -12.56 16.48 -1.72
N PRO A 69 -12.72 15.16 -1.59
CA PRO A 69 -11.61 14.23 -1.68
C PRO A 69 -11.02 14.24 -3.10
N ALA A 70 -9.69 14.28 -3.19
CA ALA A 70 -9.02 13.93 -4.43
C ALA A 70 -9.34 12.47 -4.82
N ARG A 71 -9.34 12.17 -6.11
CA ARG A 71 -9.67 10.84 -6.64
C ARG A 71 -11.01 10.29 -6.14
N ILE A 72 -12.06 11.13 -6.12
CA ILE A 72 -13.36 10.81 -5.52
C ILE A 72 -13.95 9.47 -5.99
N LEU A 73 -13.75 9.08 -7.24
CA LEU A 73 -14.29 7.83 -7.77
C LEU A 73 -13.66 6.61 -7.10
N SER A 74 -12.34 6.61 -6.92
CA SER A 74 -11.58 5.44 -6.45
C SER A 74 -11.28 5.47 -4.95
N GLN A 75 -11.27 6.65 -4.31
CA GLN A 75 -11.07 6.80 -2.87
C GLN A 75 -12.37 6.86 -2.07
N ARG A 76 -13.49 7.27 -2.68
CA ARG A 76 -14.77 7.40 -1.98
C ARG A 76 -15.85 6.50 -2.58
N TRP A 77 -16.30 6.76 -3.80
CA TRP A 77 -17.47 6.09 -4.37
C TRP A 77 -17.28 4.57 -4.51
N TYR A 78 -16.10 4.12 -4.93
CA TYR A 78 -15.80 2.69 -4.99
C TYR A 78 -15.96 2.01 -3.62
N TRP A 79 -15.41 2.60 -2.55
CA TRP A 79 -15.43 2.00 -1.21
C TRP A 79 -16.81 2.12 -0.56
N ASP A 80 -17.50 3.25 -0.71
CA ASP A 80 -18.87 3.43 -0.21
C ASP A 80 -19.84 2.44 -0.88
N LEU A 81 -19.64 2.12 -2.16
CA LEU A 81 -20.44 1.13 -2.88
C LEU A 81 -20.09 -0.30 -2.47
N THR A 82 -18.79 -0.62 -2.36
CA THR A 82 -18.35 -2.01 -2.15
C THR A 82 -18.35 -2.43 -0.69
N TRP A 83 -18.18 -1.52 0.26
CA TRP A 83 -18.23 -1.82 1.69
C TRP A 83 -19.52 -2.53 2.14
N PRO A 84 -20.75 -2.04 1.82
CA PRO A 84 -21.97 -2.74 2.22
C PRO A 84 -22.16 -4.09 1.50
N LEU A 85 -21.51 -4.30 0.35
CA LEU A 85 -21.65 -5.52 -0.44
C LEU A 85 -20.64 -6.60 -0.05
N LEU A 86 -19.39 -6.19 0.22
CA LEU A 86 -18.24 -7.08 0.36
C LEU A 86 -17.64 -7.05 1.77
N GLY A 87 -17.83 -5.98 2.53
CA GLY A 87 -17.28 -5.81 3.87
C GLY A 87 -15.76 -6.03 3.90
N LEU A 88 -15.31 -6.88 4.83
CA LEU A 88 -13.89 -7.27 4.97
C LEU A 88 -13.50 -8.51 4.14
N ASN A 89 -14.29 -8.91 3.14
CA ASN A 89 -13.96 -10.03 2.25
C ASN A 89 -12.87 -9.62 1.23
N ALA A 90 -11.60 -9.76 1.63
CA ALA A 90 -10.46 -9.34 0.80
C ALA A 90 -10.38 -10.08 -0.55
N ASP A 91 -10.80 -11.35 -0.61
CA ASP A 91 -10.79 -12.13 -1.85
C ASP A 91 -11.79 -11.59 -2.88
N ALA A 92 -12.97 -11.14 -2.44
CA ALA A 92 -13.93 -10.50 -3.35
C ALA A 92 -13.34 -9.22 -3.98
N HIS A 93 -12.62 -8.41 -3.20
CA HIS A 93 -11.90 -7.25 -3.72
C HIS A 93 -10.71 -7.62 -4.61
N ALA A 94 -10.02 -8.75 -4.35
CA ALA A 94 -8.99 -9.28 -5.24
C ALA A 94 -9.57 -9.67 -6.60
N ILE A 95 -10.72 -10.36 -6.63
CA ILE A 95 -11.43 -10.73 -7.86
C ILE A 95 -11.79 -9.49 -8.69
N VAL A 96 -12.31 -8.43 -8.07
CA VAL A 96 -12.61 -7.17 -8.78
C VAL A 96 -11.36 -6.59 -9.44
N ARG A 97 -10.23 -6.55 -8.74
CA ARG A 97 -8.94 -6.08 -9.29
C ARG A 97 -8.47 -6.97 -10.44
N MET A 98 -8.57 -8.29 -10.33
CA MET A 98 -8.23 -9.23 -11.41
C MET A 98 -9.11 -9.01 -12.65
N LEU A 99 -10.41 -8.78 -12.47
CA LEU A 99 -11.34 -8.47 -13.56
C LEU A 99 -10.98 -7.16 -14.27
N LEU A 100 -10.59 -6.12 -13.52
CA LEU A 100 -10.14 -4.86 -14.10
C LEU A 100 -8.83 -5.01 -14.87
N HIS A 101 -7.88 -5.80 -14.37
CA HIS A 101 -6.66 -6.11 -15.11
C HIS A 101 -6.95 -6.87 -16.42
N ALA A 102 -7.82 -7.88 -16.37
CA ALA A 102 -8.27 -8.60 -17.56
C ALA A 102 -8.94 -7.66 -18.57
N LEU A 103 -9.80 -6.76 -18.09
CA LEU A 103 -10.44 -5.74 -18.92
C LEU A 103 -9.43 -4.77 -19.54
N ALA A 104 -8.41 -4.33 -18.80
CA ALA A 104 -7.34 -3.48 -19.33
C ALA A 104 -6.58 -4.19 -20.47
N ALA A 105 -6.22 -5.46 -20.28
CA ALA A 105 -5.55 -6.25 -21.31
C ALA A 105 -6.42 -6.42 -22.57
N VAL A 106 -7.72 -6.66 -22.42
CA VAL A 106 -8.69 -6.70 -23.53
C VAL A 106 -8.87 -5.32 -24.20
N LEU A 107 -8.86 -4.23 -23.45
CA LEU A 107 -8.92 -2.90 -24.06
C LEU A 107 -7.67 -2.61 -24.89
N VAL A 108 -6.50 -3.10 -24.48
CA VAL A 108 -5.28 -3.04 -25.28
C VAL A 108 -5.39 -3.86 -26.58
N THR A 109 -5.97 -5.08 -26.55
CA THR A 109 -6.21 -5.86 -27.78
C THR A 109 -7.17 -5.15 -28.74
N ARG A 110 -8.15 -4.42 -28.20
CA ARG A 110 -9.13 -3.65 -28.98
C ARG A 110 -8.53 -2.38 -29.55
N ILE A 111 -7.76 -1.62 -28.77
CA ILE A 111 -7.00 -0.45 -29.25
C ILE A 111 -6.07 -0.88 -30.39
N ALA A 112 -5.35 -2.00 -30.23
CA ALA A 112 -4.52 -2.60 -31.27
C ALA A 112 -5.35 -2.93 -32.53
N ALA A 113 -6.57 -3.49 -32.39
CA ALA A 113 -7.46 -3.77 -33.52
C ALA A 113 -7.88 -2.48 -34.26
N ARG A 114 -8.26 -1.43 -33.51
CA ARG A 114 -8.63 -0.12 -34.07
C ARG A 114 -7.45 0.55 -34.76
N ALA A 115 -6.24 0.32 -34.27
CA ALA A 115 -4.99 0.76 -34.89
C ALA A 115 -4.56 -0.10 -36.10
N GLY A 116 -5.35 -1.10 -36.49
CA GLY A 116 -5.11 -1.92 -37.67
C GLY A 116 -4.05 -3.02 -37.50
N LEU A 117 -3.81 -3.50 -36.27
CA LEU A 117 -2.96 -4.67 -36.02
C LEU A 117 -3.72 -5.96 -36.32
N GLY A 118 -3.03 -6.95 -36.89
CA GLY A 118 -3.58 -8.29 -37.09
C GLY A 118 -3.69 -9.08 -35.77
N SER A 119 -4.36 -10.25 -35.81
CA SER A 119 -4.67 -11.05 -34.61
C SER A 119 -3.44 -11.39 -33.75
N LEU A 120 -2.29 -11.70 -34.36
CA LEU A 120 -1.06 -11.99 -33.62
C LEU A 120 -0.54 -10.76 -32.87
N GLY A 121 -0.47 -9.61 -33.54
CA GLY A 121 -0.03 -8.35 -32.92
C GLY A 121 -0.94 -7.90 -31.79
N ARG A 122 -2.25 -8.09 -31.95
CA ARG A 122 -3.25 -7.85 -30.91
C ARG A 122 -3.07 -8.78 -29.71
N LEU A 123 -2.91 -10.08 -29.95
CA LEU A 123 -2.69 -11.07 -28.90
C LEU A 123 -1.43 -10.72 -28.11
N VAL A 124 -0.30 -10.47 -28.80
CA VAL A 124 0.97 -10.14 -28.14
C VAL A 124 0.85 -8.85 -27.32
N ALA A 125 0.19 -7.80 -27.84
CA ALA A 125 -0.05 -6.59 -27.06
C ALA A 125 -0.84 -6.87 -25.77
N GLY A 126 -1.90 -7.68 -25.84
CA GLY A 126 -2.66 -8.08 -24.64
C GLY A 126 -1.82 -8.93 -23.68
N LEU A 127 -1.08 -9.91 -24.18
CA LEU A 127 -0.27 -10.82 -23.35
C LEU A 127 0.91 -10.12 -22.69
N LEU A 128 1.49 -9.07 -23.29
CA LEU A 128 2.51 -8.26 -22.63
C LEU A 128 1.97 -7.53 -21.39
N VAL A 129 0.71 -7.07 -21.44
CA VAL A 129 0.03 -6.51 -20.26
C VAL A 129 -0.21 -7.59 -19.21
N VAL A 130 -0.70 -8.77 -19.64
CA VAL A 130 -0.93 -9.93 -18.76
C VAL A 130 0.34 -10.37 -18.05
N ALA A 131 1.46 -10.47 -18.77
CA ALA A 131 2.72 -11.00 -18.28
C ALA A 131 3.53 -10.00 -17.43
N SER A 132 3.18 -8.71 -17.46
CA SER A 132 4.03 -7.68 -16.86
C SER A 132 4.10 -7.77 -15.33
N PRO A 133 5.29 -7.61 -14.72
CA PRO A 133 5.41 -7.52 -13.27
C PRO A 133 4.87 -6.21 -12.67
N LEU A 134 4.60 -5.17 -13.50
CA LEU A 134 4.13 -3.86 -13.02
C LEU A 134 2.73 -3.93 -12.38
N VAL A 135 1.90 -4.90 -12.78
CA VAL A 135 0.55 -5.08 -12.24
C VAL A 135 0.52 -5.79 -10.87
N PHE A 136 1.66 -6.29 -10.38
CA PHE A 136 1.71 -7.03 -9.12
C PHE A 136 1.14 -6.20 -7.95
N THR A 137 1.66 -5.00 -7.72
CA THR A 137 1.23 -4.16 -6.60
C THR A 137 -0.25 -3.78 -6.72
N PRO A 138 -0.77 -3.31 -7.87
CA PRO A 138 -2.19 -3.02 -8.02
C PRO A 138 -3.12 -4.22 -7.80
N LEU A 139 -2.66 -5.45 -8.05
CA LEU A 139 -3.45 -6.66 -7.81
C LEU A 139 -3.35 -7.17 -6.37
N TYR A 140 -2.23 -6.94 -5.68
CA TYR A 140 -1.99 -7.46 -4.33
C TYR A 140 -2.37 -6.46 -3.23
N TRP A 141 -2.36 -5.15 -3.52
CA TRP A 141 -2.76 -4.08 -2.60
C TRP A 141 -4.17 -3.55 -2.93
N ALA A 142 -5.10 -3.48 -1.98
CA ALA A 142 -6.52 -3.26 -2.31
C ALA A 142 -6.78 -1.84 -2.84
N ALA A 143 -6.11 -0.82 -2.28
CA ALA A 143 -6.09 0.54 -2.80
C ALA A 143 -5.41 0.64 -4.18
N GLY A 144 -4.73 -0.41 -4.63
CA GLY A 144 -4.32 -0.60 -6.03
C GLY A 144 -5.47 -0.55 -7.03
N ILE A 145 -6.73 -0.63 -6.57
CA ILE A 145 -7.92 -0.35 -7.35
C ILE A 145 -7.88 1.01 -8.06
N GLN A 146 -7.26 2.02 -7.45
CA GLN A 146 -7.15 3.37 -8.01
C GLN A 146 -6.40 3.32 -9.36
N GLU A 147 -5.32 2.53 -9.43
CA GLU A 147 -4.51 2.37 -10.64
C GLU A 147 -5.24 1.61 -11.73
N LEU A 148 -5.87 0.50 -11.35
CA LEU A 148 -6.56 -0.36 -12.31
C LEU A 148 -7.80 0.32 -12.87
N LEU A 149 -8.57 1.02 -12.03
CA LEU A 149 -9.76 1.76 -12.46
C LEU A 149 -9.37 2.93 -13.35
N GLY A 150 -8.38 3.72 -12.96
CA GLY A 150 -7.84 4.80 -13.79
C GLY A 150 -7.35 4.29 -15.14
N ALA A 151 -6.55 3.23 -15.16
CA ALA A 151 -6.03 2.63 -16.39
C ALA A 151 -7.16 2.09 -17.30
N VAL A 152 -8.12 1.33 -16.76
CA VAL A 152 -9.25 0.80 -17.53
C VAL A 152 -10.06 1.94 -18.15
N LEU A 153 -10.36 2.99 -17.39
CA LEU A 153 -11.14 4.13 -17.87
C LEU A 153 -10.38 4.93 -18.94
N ALA A 154 -9.07 5.17 -18.76
CA ALA A 154 -8.22 5.80 -19.77
C ALA A 154 -8.17 4.96 -21.07
N LEU A 155 -7.96 3.65 -20.97
CA LEU A 155 -7.92 2.76 -22.12
C LEU A 155 -9.29 2.68 -22.81
N ALA A 156 -10.38 2.63 -22.06
CA ALA A 156 -11.73 2.65 -22.61
C ALA A 156 -12.01 3.98 -23.32
N ALA A 157 -11.56 5.12 -22.75
CA ALA A 157 -11.66 6.42 -23.38
C ALA A 157 -10.94 6.45 -24.75
N VAL A 158 -9.69 5.97 -24.79
CA VAL A 158 -8.91 5.88 -26.03
C VAL A 158 -9.54 4.91 -27.03
N GLU A 159 -10.03 3.75 -26.59
CA GLU A 159 -10.67 2.79 -27.50
C GLU A 159 -11.96 3.36 -28.08
N ARG A 160 -12.80 4.03 -27.29
CA ARG A 160 -14.02 4.70 -27.78
C ARG A 160 -13.71 5.85 -28.73
N TRP A 161 -12.65 6.62 -28.46
CA TRP A 161 -12.16 7.66 -29.35
C TRP A 161 -11.74 7.09 -30.71
N LEU A 162 -10.98 5.99 -30.70
CA LEU A 162 -10.52 5.29 -31.91
C LEU A 162 -11.63 4.52 -32.64
N ALA A 163 -12.66 4.05 -31.93
CA ALA A 163 -13.82 3.42 -32.56
C ALA A 163 -14.55 4.39 -33.51
N GLY A 164 -14.43 5.70 -33.25
CA GLY A 164 -14.81 6.78 -34.16
C GLY A 164 -16.28 6.76 -34.58
N GLY A 165 -16.60 7.54 -35.62
CA GLY A 165 -17.80 7.36 -36.42
C GLY A 165 -19.11 7.97 -35.90
N THR A 166 -19.20 8.38 -34.63
CA THR A 166 -20.40 9.05 -34.09
C THR A 166 -20.03 10.01 -32.96
N ARG A 167 -20.79 11.10 -32.80
CA ARG A 167 -20.70 12.00 -31.64
C ARG A 167 -20.90 11.29 -30.30
N ARG A 168 -21.70 10.21 -30.28
CA ARG A 168 -21.91 9.36 -29.10
C ARG A 168 -20.60 8.74 -28.60
N ASN A 169 -19.76 8.23 -29.49
CA ASN A 169 -18.48 7.65 -29.11
C ASN A 169 -17.50 8.70 -28.56
N ILE A 170 -17.53 9.92 -29.12
CA ILE A 170 -16.72 11.04 -28.63
C ILE A 170 -17.17 11.46 -27.22
N LEU A 171 -18.48 11.63 -27.00
CA LEU A 171 -19.03 11.94 -25.69
C LEU A 171 -18.68 10.88 -24.65
N LEU A 172 -18.81 9.59 -25.00
CA LEU A 172 -18.45 8.50 -24.12
C LEU A 172 -16.94 8.48 -23.81
N ALA A 173 -16.09 8.74 -24.80
CA ALA A 173 -14.64 8.84 -24.59
C ALA A 173 -14.29 9.96 -23.60
N ILE A 174 -14.91 11.13 -23.74
CA ILE A 174 -14.68 12.29 -22.86
C ILE A 174 -15.19 12.02 -21.44
N PHE A 175 -16.37 11.40 -21.31
CA PHE A 175 -16.91 10.98 -20.02
C PHE A 175 -15.97 9.97 -19.31
N LEU A 176 -15.51 8.94 -20.02
CA LEU A 176 -14.58 7.96 -19.48
C LEU A 176 -13.22 8.59 -19.11
N ALA A 177 -12.75 9.56 -19.90
CA ALA A 177 -11.52 10.30 -19.59
C ALA A 177 -11.66 11.12 -18.29
N ALA A 178 -12.81 11.79 -18.09
CA ALA A 178 -13.10 12.48 -16.84
C ALA A 178 -13.13 11.50 -15.65
N LEU A 179 -13.82 10.36 -15.78
CA LEU A 179 -13.83 9.33 -14.75
C LEU A 179 -12.42 8.78 -14.47
N SER A 180 -11.57 8.65 -15.50
CA SER A 180 -10.17 8.23 -15.31
C SER A 180 -9.40 9.20 -14.43
N MET A 181 -9.58 10.52 -14.60
CA MET A 181 -8.93 11.55 -13.77
C MET A 181 -9.43 11.47 -12.33
N LEU A 182 -10.75 11.34 -12.16
CA LEU A 182 -11.39 11.15 -10.85
C LEU A 182 -11.00 9.83 -10.16
N ALA A 183 -10.41 8.88 -10.88
CA ALA A 183 -9.85 7.66 -10.30
C ALA A 183 -8.36 7.79 -10.00
N LYS A 184 -7.58 8.44 -10.88
CA LYS A 184 -6.12 8.49 -10.80
C LYS A 184 -5.47 9.57 -11.68
N GLU A 185 -4.35 10.12 -11.21
CA GLU A 185 -3.56 11.15 -11.89
C GLU A 185 -3.00 10.74 -13.26
N ALA A 186 -2.81 9.45 -13.54
CA ALA A 186 -2.38 8.98 -14.85
C ALA A 186 -3.37 9.39 -15.98
N GLY A 187 -4.63 9.68 -15.63
CA GLY A 187 -5.65 10.19 -16.56
C GLY A 187 -5.55 11.69 -16.88
N LEU A 188 -4.80 12.49 -16.11
CA LEU A 188 -4.74 13.96 -16.27
C LEU A 188 -4.24 14.39 -17.65
N GLY A 189 -3.41 13.56 -18.29
CA GLY A 189 -2.85 13.83 -19.60
C GLY A 189 -3.76 13.54 -20.79
N LEU A 190 -4.94 12.94 -20.59
CA LEU A 190 -5.86 12.57 -21.67
C LEU A 190 -6.33 13.74 -22.56
N PRO A 191 -6.59 14.97 -22.08
CA PRO A 191 -6.97 16.09 -22.94
C PRO A 191 -5.86 16.41 -23.95
N VAL A 192 -4.61 16.47 -23.48
CA VAL A 192 -3.43 16.69 -24.32
C VAL A 192 -3.28 15.55 -25.33
N PHE A 193 -3.48 14.31 -24.89
CA PHE A 193 -3.39 13.17 -25.79
C PHE A 193 -4.46 13.19 -26.89
N PHE A 194 -5.72 13.51 -26.56
CA PHE A 194 -6.79 13.65 -27.56
C PHE A 194 -6.55 14.82 -28.52
N VAL A 195 -6.01 15.94 -28.03
CA VAL A 195 -5.57 17.06 -28.89
C VAL A 195 -4.50 16.60 -29.87
N LEU A 196 -3.49 15.86 -29.43
CA LEU A 196 -2.46 15.29 -30.32
C LEU A 196 -3.05 14.33 -31.36
N MET A 197 -4.04 13.52 -30.96
CA MET A 197 -4.77 12.66 -31.90
C MET A 197 -5.56 13.47 -32.93
N LEU A 198 -6.22 14.57 -32.55
CA LEU A 198 -6.91 15.47 -33.48
C LEU A 198 -5.94 16.14 -34.46
N MET A 199 -4.81 16.65 -33.96
CA MET A 199 -3.77 17.29 -34.77
C MET A 199 -3.17 16.32 -35.78
N THR A 200 -2.99 15.06 -35.38
CA THR A 200 -2.52 13.99 -36.27
C THR A 200 -3.63 13.31 -37.06
N GLY A 201 -4.87 13.80 -36.97
CA GLY A 201 -6.02 13.31 -37.74
C GLY A 201 -6.53 11.91 -37.34
N VAL A 202 -6.13 11.38 -36.19
CA VAL A 202 -6.54 10.06 -35.68
C VAL A 202 -7.81 10.18 -34.81
N GLY A 203 -8.84 9.39 -35.14
CA GLY A 203 -10.07 9.27 -34.35
C GLY A 203 -11.32 9.84 -35.05
N PRO A 204 -11.92 10.95 -34.58
CA PRO A 204 -13.17 11.49 -35.11
C PRO A 204 -13.17 11.76 -36.62
N ARG A 205 -14.35 11.59 -37.23
CA ARG A 205 -14.60 11.98 -38.63
C ARG A 205 -14.34 13.48 -38.81
N PRO A 206 -13.89 13.93 -40.00
CA PRO A 206 -13.67 15.36 -40.26
C PRO A 206 -14.84 16.26 -39.85
N ALA A 207 -16.08 15.83 -40.13
CA ALA A 207 -17.31 16.57 -39.79
C ALA A 207 -17.55 16.75 -38.27
N ASP A 208 -16.97 15.88 -37.43
CA ASP A 208 -17.12 15.93 -35.97
C ASP A 208 -15.88 16.51 -35.27
N ARG A 209 -14.84 16.92 -35.99
CA ARG A 209 -13.59 17.41 -35.39
C ARG A 209 -13.78 18.69 -34.59
N ALA A 210 -14.57 19.64 -35.08
CA ALA A 210 -14.86 20.87 -34.34
C ALA A 210 -15.55 20.58 -33.00
N PHE A 211 -16.51 19.64 -32.99
CA PHE A 211 -17.16 19.16 -31.78
C PHE A 211 -16.17 18.49 -30.83
N ALA A 212 -15.29 17.63 -31.35
CA ALA A 212 -14.26 16.96 -30.56
C ALA A 212 -13.25 17.93 -29.92
N TRP A 213 -12.83 18.97 -30.66
CA TRP A 213 -12.00 20.05 -30.13
C TRP A 213 -12.67 20.77 -28.96
N GLY A 214 -13.94 21.16 -29.11
CA GLY A 214 -14.71 21.79 -28.04
C GLY A 214 -14.77 20.93 -26.77
N LEU A 215 -14.99 19.61 -26.92
CA LEU A 215 -14.99 18.70 -25.77
C LEU A 215 -13.61 18.52 -25.13
N CYS A 216 -12.51 18.54 -25.89
CA CYS A 216 -11.15 18.50 -25.32
C CYS A 216 -10.85 19.78 -24.52
N VAL A 217 -11.30 20.93 -25.00
CA VAL A 217 -11.20 22.20 -24.27
C VAL A 217 -11.99 22.12 -22.96
N LEU A 218 -13.21 21.58 -22.97
CA LEU A 218 -14.03 21.40 -21.76
C LEU A 218 -13.45 20.38 -20.76
N LEU A 219 -12.72 19.37 -21.25
CA LEU A 219 -12.06 18.38 -20.39
C LEU A 219 -10.82 18.95 -19.68
N THR A 220 -10.18 19.96 -20.25
CA THR A 220 -8.97 20.58 -19.67
C THR A 220 -9.20 21.18 -18.27
N PRO A 221 -10.26 21.98 -18.01
CA PRO A 221 -10.61 22.44 -16.67
C PRO A 221 -10.79 21.31 -15.65
N VAL A 222 -11.35 20.17 -16.06
CA VAL A 222 -11.52 18.99 -15.17
C VAL A 222 -10.15 18.44 -14.75
N ALA A 223 -9.23 18.30 -15.71
CA ALA A 223 -7.86 17.88 -15.42
C ALA A 223 -7.13 18.88 -14.52
N ILE A 224 -7.28 20.18 -14.75
CA ILE A 224 -6.67 21.22 -13.90
C ILE A 224 -7.25 21.16 -12.48
N ALA A 225 -8.59 21.09 -12.34
CA ALA A 225 -9.25 21.03 -11.05
C ALA A 225 -8.81 19.80 -10.24
N GLU A 226 -8.77 18.62 -10.85
CA GLU A 226 -8.26 17.41 -10.20
C GLU A 226 -6.78 17.55 -9.84
N GLY A 227 -5.95 18.10 -10.74
CA GLY A 227 -4.55 18.40 -10.46
C GLY A 227 -4.36 19.31 -9.25
N MET A 228 -5.18 20.35 -9.11
CA MET A 228 -5.17 21.25 -7.95
C MET A 228 -5.60 20.54 -6.67
N LEU A 229 -6.64 19.70 -6.72
CA LEU A 229 -7.07 18.91 -5.56
C LEU A 229 -5.96 17.97 -5.09
N LEU A 230 -5.27 17.32 -6.02
CA LEU A 230 -4.13 16.45 -5.69
C LEU A 230 -3.03 17.22 -4.94
N MET A 231 -2.67 18.42 -5.42
CA MET A 231 -1.66 19.27 -4.77
C MET A 231 -2.10 19.76 -3.38
N GLN A 232 -3.40 19.87 -3.12
CA GLN A 232 -3.93 20.25 -1.80
C GLN A 232 -3.98 19.08 -0.82
N HIS A 233 -4.27 17.88 -1.29
CA HIS A 233 -4.44 16.69 -0.44
C HIS A 233 -3.14 15.93 -0.20
N PHE A 234 -2.21 15.99 -1.15
CA PHE A 234 -0.94 15.30 -1.06
C PHE A 234 0.15 16.30 -0.73
N GLY A 235 0.73 16.13 0.46
CA GLY A 235 1.87 16.91 0.88
C GLY A 235 3.06 16.80 -0.09
N THR A 236 3.44 17.93 -0.69
CA THR A 236 4.54 18.05 -1.66
C THR A 236 5.79 18.71 -1.09
N ASP A 237 5.83 19.03 0.20
CA ASP A 237 7.00 19.62 0.83
C ASP A 237 8.19 18.66 0.82
N ALA A 238 9.41 19.19 0.96
CA ALA A 238 10.65 18.41 0.87
C ALA A 238 10.72 17.23 1.88
N GLY A 239 9.96 17.31 2.97
CA GLY A 239 9.86 16.29 4.02
C GLY A 239 8.80 15.22 3.76
N GLU A 240 7.92 15.40 2.79
CA GLU A 240 6.68 14.63 2.63
C GLU A 240 6.80 13.52 1.58
N ALA A 241 5.80 12.65 1.54
CA ALA A 241 5.78 11.48 0.67
C ALA A 241 5.81 11.89 -0.82
N TYR A 242 5.06 12.92 -1.21
CA TYR A 242 4.94 13.37 -2.60
C TYR A 242 5.84 14.56 -2.94
N ALA A 243 6.96 14.70 -2.21
CA ALA A 243 7.97 15.72 -2.48
C ALA A 243 8.37 15.74 -3.96
N LEU A 244 8.36 16.95 -4.57
CA LEU A 244 8.66 17.15 -5.98
C LEU A 244 10.14 17.50 -6.20
N GLY A 245 10.75 16.91 -7.22
CA GLY A 245 12.13 17.08 -7.62
C GLY A 245 12.29 17.91 -8.89
N GLY A 246 13.53 18.33 -9.14
CA GLY A 246 13.88 19.09 -10.34
C GLY A 246 14.02 18.24 -11.61
N PRO A 247 14.43 18.86 -12.74
CA PRO A 247 14.54 18.20 -14.04
C PRO A 247 15.49 16.97 -14.06
N LEU A 248 16.57 17.00 -13.29
CA LEU A 248 17.47 15.85 -13.16
C LEU A 248 16.77 14.63 -12.53
N GLN A 249 15.92 14.86 -11.53
CA GLN A 249 15.10 13.80 -10.91
C GLN A 249 14.10 13.23 -11.93
N MET A 250 13.48 14.09 -12.74
CA MET A 250 12.57 13.66 -13.80
C MET A 250 13.28 12.78 -14.84
N GLY A 251 14.49 13.16 -15.27
CA GLY A 251 15.31 12.35 -16.17
C GLY A 251 15.70 10.99 -15.57
N ALA A 252 16.12 10.98 -14.30
CA ALA A 252 16.43 9.75 -13.58
C ALA A 252 15.20 8.84 -13.44
N ASN A 253 14.04 9.41 -13.08
CA ASN A 253 12.79 8.68 -12.94
C ASN A 253 12.28 8.13 -14.28
N LEU A 254 12.42 8.87 -15.37
CA LEU A 254 12.13 8.37 -16.71
C LEU A 254 13.01 7.15 -17.04
N GLY A 255 14.29 7.21 -16.69
CA GLY A 255 15.20 6.08 -16.81
C GLY A 255 14.76 4.86 -15.99
N ARG A 256 14.38 5.05 -14.72
CA ARG A 256 13.87 3.98 -13.86
C ARG A 256 12.60 3.34 -14.41
N MET A 257 11.64 4.15 -14.86
CA MET A 257 10.41 3.67 -15.49
C MET A 257 10.69 2.88 -16.76
N GLY A 258 11.61 3.35 -17.60
CA GLY A 258 12.00 2.67 -18.84
C GLY A 258 12.61 1.29 -18.57
N TRP A 259 13.40 1.17 -17.50
CA TRP A 259 13.96 -0.11 -17.07
C TRP A 259 12.87 -1.07 -16.59
N TRP A 260 11.97 -0.62 -15.72
CA TRP A 260 10.88 -1.46 -15.23
C TRP A 260 9.90 -1.89 -16.34
N LEU A 261 9.72 -1.08 -17.39
CA LEU A 261 8.89 -1.44 -18.56
C LEU A 261 9.44 -2.65 -19.33
N VAL A 262 10.77 -2.81 -19.38
CA VAL A 262 11.43 -3.88 -20.16
C VAL A 262 11.95 -5.02 -19.30
N THR A 263 11.90 -4.89 -17.97
CA THR A 263 12.40 -5.92 -17.06
C THR A 263 11.49 -7.15 -17.15
N PRO A 264 12.00 -8.30 -17.62
CA PRO A 264 11.17 -9.50 -17.75
C PRO A 264 10.88 -10.13 -16.39
N GLY A 265 11.77 -9.93 -15.41
CA GLY A 265 11.76 -10.66 -14.14
C GLY A 265 10.59 -10.31 -13.21
N PRO A 266 10.19 -11.25 -12.33
CA PRO A 266 9.15 -11.02 -11.34
C PRO A 266 9.54 -9.97 -10.30
N LEU A 267 10.84 -9.77 -10.11
CA LEU A 267 11.40 -8.88 -9.11
C LEU A 267 11.80 -7.57 -9.76
N LEU A 268 11.16 -6.49 -9.29
CA LEU A 268 11.49 -5.14 -9.69
C LEU A 268 12.24 -4.51 -8.53
N PRO A 269 13.58 -4.37 -8.64
CA PRO A 269 14.34 -3.76 -7.57
C PRO A 269 13.87 -2.30 -7.35
N PRO A 270 13.63 -1.89 -6.09
CA PRO A 270 13.18 -0.55 -5.78
C PRO A 270 14.28 0.49 -6.04
N ALA A 271 15.54 0.11 -5.82
CA ALA A 271 16.72 0.91 -6.14
C ALA A 271 17.38 0.38 -7.41
N LEU A 272 17.52 1.24 -8.42
CA LEU A 272 18.20 0.94 -9.67
C LEU A 272 19.59 1.55 -9.66
N SER A 273 20.56 0.82 -10.20
CA SER A 273 21.89 1.38 -10.46
C SER A 273 21.81 2.46 -11.55
N PRO A 274 22.77 3.40 -11.62
CA PRO A 274 22.82 4.38 -12.69
C PRO A 274 22.81 3.73 -14.08
N LEU A 275 23.52 2.61 -14.26
CA LEU A 275 23.53 1.85 -15.52
C LEU A 275 22.15 1.34 -15.93
N GLN A 276 21.38 0.79 -14.98
CA GLN A 276 20.01 0.32 -15.24
C GLN A 276 19.09 1.48 -15.60
N ALA A 277 19.17 2.60 -14.88
CA ALA A 277 18.39 3.80 -15.19
C ALA A 277 18.76 4.36 -16.57
N THR A 278 20.04 4.42 -16.94
CA THR A 278 20.49 4.84 -18.27
C THR A 278 19.99 3.91 -19.36
N ALA A 279 20.08 2.59 -19.17
CA ALA A 279 19.54 1.61 -20.10
C ALA A 279 18.02 1.78 -20.29
N GLY A 280 17.29 2.05 -19.20
CA GLY A 280 15.88 2.37 -19.27
C GLY A 280 15.58 3.68 -20.00
N ALA A 281 16.40 4.72 -19.83
CA ALA A 281 16.26 5.96 -20.59
C ALA A 281 16.47 5.73 -22.10
N MET A 282 17.41 4.85 -22.46
CA MET A 282 17.62 4.45 -23.86
C MET A 282 16.40 3.76 -24.48
N VAL A 283 15.58 3.05 -23.70
CA VAL A 283 14.31 2.49 -24.20
C VAL A 283 13.41 3.59 -24.76
N PHE A 284 13.25 4.71 -24.03
CA PHE A 284 12.44 5.84 -24.50
C PHE A 284 13.07 6.56 -25.69
N VAL A 285 14.40 6.73 -25.71
CA VAL A 285 15.09 7.33 -26.86
C VAL A 285 14.88 6.48 -28.12
N LEU A 286 15.12 5.17 -28.03
CA LEU A 286 14.94 4.25 -29.15
C LEU A 286 13.47 4.18 -29.61
N TRP A 287 12.52 4.17 -28.68
CA TRP A 287 11.10 4.22 -29.00
C TRP A 287 10.72 5.53 -29.69
N GLY A 288 11.21 6.68 -29.21
CA GLY A 288 11.00 7.97 -29.87
C GLY A 288 11.56 8.01 -31.29
N LEU A 289 12.82 7.58 -31.48
CA LEU A 289 13.47 7.51 -32.79
C LEU A 289 12.72 6.58 -33.74
N TRP A 290 12.34 5.39 -33.28
CA TRP A 290 11.52 4.46 -34.05
C TRP A 290 10.16 5.05 -34.38
N GLY A 291 9.52 5.75 -33.44
CA GLY A 291 8.25 6.45 -33.63
C GLY A 291 8.33 7.50 -34.73
N VAL A 292 9.36 8.34 -34.72
CA VAL A 292 9.62 9.37 -35.74
C VAL A 292 9.89 8.72 -37.11
N ALA A 293 10.75 7.70 -37.17
CA ALA A 293 11.04 7.00 -38.41
C ALA A 293 9.78 6.36 -39.02
N ARG A 294 8.92 5.76 -38.19
CA ARG A 294 7.63 5.19 -38.64
C ARG A 294 6.65 6.28 -39.05
N TYR A 295 6.64 7.42 -38.37
CA TYR A 295 5.82 8.56 -38.75
C TYR A 295 6.18 9.10 -40.14
N GLN A 296 7.48 9.23 -40.43
CA GLN A 296 7.98 9.60 -41.77
C GLN A 296 7.59 8.58 -42.85
N GLN A 297 7.44 7.31 -42.48
CA GLN A 297 6.92 6.24 -43.36
C GLN A 297 5.37 6.19 -43.42
N GLY A 298 4.67 7.20 -42.89
CA GLY A 298 3.21 7.31 -42.92
C GLY A 298 2.48 6.58 -41.79
N SER A 299 3.18 5.95 -40.84
CA SER A 299 2.59 5.23 -39.71
C SER A 299 2.69 6.02 -38.41
N ARG A 300 1.55 6.52 -37.92
CA ARG A 300 1.49 7.37 -36.71
C ARG A 300 1.52 6.61 -35.38
N LEU A 301 1.23 5.30 -35.40
CA LEU A 301 0.96 4.52 -34.19
C LEU A 301 2.13 4.47 -33.19
N ALA A 302 3.35 4.22 -33.66
CA ALA A 302 4.52 4.10 -32.80
C ALA A 302 4.83 5.41 -32.07
N LEU A 303 4.68 6.56 -32.74
CA LEU A 303 4.85 7.88 -32.13
C LEU A 303 3.71 8.21 -31.15
N LEU A 304 2.45 7.93 -31.51
CA LEU A 304 1.32 8.20 -30.61
C LEU A 304 1.37 7.34 -29.34
N THR A 305 1.79 6.08 -29.44
CA THR A 305 1.96 5.22 -28.26
C THR A 305 3.13 5.68 -27.38
N PHE A 306 4.23 6.17 -27.97
CA PHE A 306 5.32 6.80 -27.24
C PHE A 306 4.84 8.05 -26.47
N LEU A 307 4.10 8.94 -27.15
CA LEU A 307 3.56 10.16 -26.53
C LEU A 307 2.55 9.82 -25.43
N ALA A 308 1.68 8.82 -25.64
CA ALA A 308 0.75 8.34 -24.62
C ALA A 308 1.50 7.86 -23.36
N ALA A 309 2.58 7.09 -23.54
CA ALA A 309 3.41 6.63 -22.43
C ALA A 309 4.03 7.80 -21.67
N LEU A 310 4.69 8.75 -22.36
CA LEU A 310 5.28 9.91 -21.71
C LEU A 310 4.25 10.74 -20.95
N ILE A 311 3.11 11.04 -21.58
CA ILE A 311 2.02 11.81 -21.00
C ILE A 311 1.48 11.14 -19.73
N SER A 312 1.29 9.82 -19.75
CA SER A 312 0.80 9.07 -18.59
C SER A 312 1.80 9.05 -17.42
N LEU A 313 3.09 9.20 -17.71
CA LEU A 313 4.16 9.20 -16.69
C LEU A 313 4.39 10.58 -16.08
N VAL A 314 3.93 11.68 -16.71
CA VAL A 314 4.20 13.06 -16.26
C VAL A 314 3.96 13.26 -14.75
N PRO A 315 2.86 12.79 -14.14
CA PRO A 315 2.63 12.96 -12.70
C PRO A 315 3.65 12.26 -11.81
N ALA A 316 4.25 11.16 -12.28
CA ALA A 316 5.21 10.36 -11.53
C ALA A 316 6.67 10.84 -11.70
N LEU A 317 7.00 11.47 -12.84
CA LEU A 317 8.36 11.93 -13.13
C LEU A 317 8.96 12.88 -12.06
N PRO A 318 8.23 13.85 -11.49
CA PRO A 318 8.83 14.73 -10.49
C PRO A 318 8.95 14.11 -9.10
N LEU A 319 8.41 12.92 -8.81
CA LEU A 319 8.42 12.37 -7.44
C LEU A 319 9.83 12.05 -6.94
N GLN A 320 10.21 12.57 -5.76
CA GLN A 320 11.52 12.28 -5.15
C GLN A 320 11.54 10.95 -4.38
N ARG A 321 10.47 10.66 -3.62
CA ARG A 321 10.47 9.57 -2.63
C ARG A 321 9.55 8.41 -2.97
N GLN A 322 8.37 8.69 -3.53
CA GLN A 322 7.32 7.69 -3.77
C GLN A 322 7.27 7.19 -5.23
N LEU A 323 8.44 6.93 -5.81
CA LEU A 323 8.50 6.34 -7.15
C LEU A 323 8.38 4.82 -7.06
N HIS A 324 7.24 4.28 -7.50
CA HIS A 324 6.98 2.84 -7.51
C HIS A 324 6.80 2.27 -8.92
N PRO A 325 7.14 1.00 -9.17
CA PRO A 325 7.04 0.43 -10.52
C PRO A 325 5.64 0.44 -11.12
N TYR A 326 4.61 0.25 -10.29
CA TYR A 326 3.23 0.19 -10.76
C TYR A 326 2.73 1.49 -11.40
N LEU A 327 3.38 2.63 -11.13
CA LEU A 327 3.07 3.91 -11.78
C LEU A 327 3.33 3.86 -13.31
N GLY A 328 4.15 2.91 -13.78
CA GLY A 328 4.38 2.66 -15.20
C GLY A 328 3.31 1.82 -15.89
N TYR A 329 2.24 1.40 -15.20
CA TYR A 329 1.28 0.44 -15.75
C TYR A 329 0.49 0.96 -16.97
N VAL A 330 0.12 2.24 -17.01
CA VAL A 330 -0.54 2.84 -18.20
C VAL A 330 0.45 2.98 -19.37
N ALA A 331 1.69 3.40 -19.08
CA ALA A 331 2.75 3.49 -20.09
C ALA A 331 3.07 2.12 -20.72
N LEU A 332 3.06 1.05 -19.92
CA LEU A 332 3.18 -0.32 -20.39
C LEU A 332 2.09 -0.67 -21.40
N CYS A 333 0.83 -0.27 -21.17
CA CYS A 333 -0.26 -0.56 -22.09
C CYS A 333 -0.01 0.08 -23.47
N ALA A 334 0.52 1.31 -23.51
CA ALA A 334 0.92 1.95 -24.75
C ALA A 334 2.12 1.26 -25.41
N GLY A 335 3.14 0.90 -24.62
CA GLY A 335 4.32 0.16 -25.09
C GLY A 335 3.97 -1.21 -25.66
N ALA A 336 3.01 -1.90 -25.07
CA ALA A 336 2.52 -3.18 -25.55
C ALA A 336 1.86 -3.08 -26.93
N VAL A 337 1.06 -2.04 -27.19
CA VAL A 337 0.51 -1.76 -28.54
C VAL A 337 1.63 -1.46 -29.53
N ALA A 338 2.64 -0.68 -29.11
CA ALA A 338 3.79 -0.36 -29.95
C ALA A 338 4.55 -1.64 -30.35
N LEU A 339 4.92 -2.49 -29.38
CA LEU A 339 5.58 -3.77 -29.64
C LEU A 339 4.73 -4.71 -30.50
N GLY A 340 3.43 -4.79 -30.24
CA GLY A 340 2.49 -5.56 -31.08
C GLY A 340 2.46 -5.09 -32.54
N SER A 341 2.75 -3.82 -32.81
CA SER A 341 2.78 -3.25 -34.16
C SER A 341 4.05 -3.60 -34.95
N ALA A 342 5.11 -4.08 -34.28
CA ALA A 342 6.31 -4.57 -34.93
C ALA A 342 6.08 -5.95 -35.59
N LEU A 343 5.00 -6.65 -35.23
CA LEU A 343 4.70 -7.98 -35.77
C LEU A 343 4.10 -7.89 -37.19
N PRO A 344 4.52 -8.76 -38.14
CA PRO A 344 4.00 -8.74 -39.50
C PRO A 344 2.49 -9.01 -39.56
N ARG A 345 1.74 -8.08 -40.17
CA ARG A 345 0.27 -8.20 -40.36
C ARG A 345 -0.16 -9.45 -41.15
N ARG A 346 0.74 -9.98 -41.99
CA ARG A 346 0.47 -11.15 -42.86
C ARG A 346 0.44 -12.47 -42.10
N LEU A 347 0.97 -12.52 -40.88
CA LEU A 347 0.94 -13.73 -40.06
C LEU A 347 -0.47 -13.96 -39.53
N LYS A 348 -1.11 -15.01 -40.05
CA LYS A 348 -2.40 -15.54 -39.56
C LYS A 348 -2.13 -16.82 -38.78
N PRO A 349 -1.75 -16.75 -37.49
CA PRO A 349 -1.54 -17.94 -36.68
C PRO A 349 -2.83 -18.76 -36.60
N ARG A 350 -2.70 -20.09 -36.59
CA ARG A 350 -3.85 -20.98 -36.34
C ARG A 350 -4.28 -20.87 -34.87
N THR A 351 -5.56 -21.12 -34.60
CA THR A 351 -6.14 -21.05 -33.25
C THR A 351 -5.33 -21.77 -32.16
N PRO A 352 -4.79 -22.98 -32.37
CA PRO A 352 -3.98 -23.66 -31.34
C PRO A 352 -2.73 -22.89 -30.94
N TRP A 353 -2.09 -22.17 -31.87
CA TRP A 353 -0.92 -21.33 -31.56
C TRP A 353 -1.29 -20.12 -30.71
N LEU A 354 -2.43 -19.49 -31.00
CA LEU A 354 -2.94 -18.38 -30.20
C LEU A 354 -3.24 -18.84 -28.76
N ALA A 355 -3.88 -20.01 -28.62
CA ALA A 355 -4.17 -20.61 -27.32
C ALA A 355 -2.87 -20.97 -26.56
N GLY A 356 -1.89 -21.58 -27.24
CA GLY A 356 -0.59 -21.92 -26.66
C GLY A 356 0.15 -20.68 -26.14
N LEU A 357 0.17 -19.58 -26.91
CA LEU A 357 0.76 -18.32 -26.46
C LEU A 357 0.02 -17.73 -25.26
N ALA A 358 -1.31 -17.80 -25.23
CA ALA A 358 -2.10 -17.34 -24.09
C ALA A 358 -1.80 -18.15 -22.81
N LEU A 359 -1.67 -19.48 -22.93
CA LEU A 359 -1.27 -20.36 -21.82
C LEU A 359 0.15 -20.04 -21.33
N LEU A 360 1.09 -19.78 -22.23
CA LEU A 360 2.45 -19.37 -21.85
C LEU A 360 2.45 -18.02 -21.12
N GLY A 361 1.66 -17.05 -21.58
CA GLY A 361 1.49 -15.76 -20.91
C GLY A 361 0.89 -15.91 -19.51
N ALA A 362 -0.13 -16.77 -19.37
CA ALA A 362 -0.74 -17.09 -18.08
C ALA A 362 0.25 -17.77 -17.13
N ALA A 363 1.00 -18.77 -17.61
CA ALA A 363 2.00 -19.48 -16.83
C ALA A 363 3.12 -18.55 -16.35
N TRP A 364 3.61 -17.65 -17.23
CA TRP A 364 4.59 -16.65 -16.85
C TRP A 364 4.09 -15.70 -15.77
N ALA A 365 2.88 -15.16 -15.93
CA ALA A 365 2.27 -14.26 -14.96
C ALA A 365 2.08 -14.96 -13.59
N PHE A 366 1.63 -16.22 -13.60
CA PHE A 366 1.41 -17.02 -12.40
C PHE A 366 2.72 -17.29 -11.67
N LEU A 367 3.70 -17.87 -12.36
CA LEU A 367 5.00 -18.21 -11.79
C LEU A 367 5.75 -16.96 -11.32
N GLY A 368 5.66 -15.87 -12.08
CA GLY A 368 6.27 -14.61 -11.69
C GLY A 368 5.69 -14.05 -10.39
N MET A 369 4.36 -14.12 -10.25
CA MET A 369 3.70 -13.69 -9.01
C MET A 369 4.08 -14.60 -7.83
N GLU A 370 4.05 -15.92 -8.01
CA GLU A 370 4.45 -16.91 -6.99
C GLU A 370 5.88 -16.71 -6.50
N VAL A 371 6.84 -16.50 -7.41
CA VAL A 371 8.25 -16.25 -7.05
C VAL A 371 8.35 -15.02 -6.15
N ARG A 372 7.64 -13.94 -6.48
CA ARG A 372 7.64 -12.72 -5.67
C ARG A 372 6.99 -12.91 -4.30
N LEU A 373 5.88 -13.65 -4.23
CA LEU A 373 5.20 -13.97 -2.96
C LEU A 373 6.02 -14.87 -2.04
N LYS A 374 6.83 -15.77 -2.62
CA LYS A 374 7.68 -16.71 -1.87
C LYS A 374 9.04 -16.15 -1.49
N GLN A 375 9.47 -15.04 -2.10
CA GLN A 375 10.76 -14.44 -1.78
C GLN A 375 10.81 -14.01 -0.31
N ARG A 376 11.94 -14.32 0.35
CA ARG A 376 12.21 -13.93 1.74
C ARG A 376 13.46 -13.07 1.83
N ASP A 377 13.51 -12.20 2.82
CA ASP A 377 14.69 -11.43 3.19
C ASP A 377 15.63 -12.23 4.11
N ALA A 378 16.70 -11.59 4.58
CA ALA A 378 17.68 -12.20 5.49
C ALA A 378 17.07 -12.62 6.84
N GLN A 379 15.93 -12.04 7.22
CA GLN A 379 15.20 -12.34 8.45
C GLN A 379 14.12 -13.42 8.24
N GLY A 380 13.99 -13.97 7.03
CA GLY A 380 12.97 -14.96 6.69
C GLY A 380 11.56 -14.35 6.53
N LEU A 381 11.43 -13.03 6.49
CA LEU A 381 10.17 -12.32 6.23
C LEU A 381 9.96 -12.13 4.73
N PRO A 382 8.72 -11.92 4.24
CA PRO A 382 8.51 -11.59 2.84
C PRO A 382 9.38 -10.40 2.40
N ALA A 383 10.13 -10.58 1.30
CA ALA A 383 11.06 -9.57 0.81
C ALA A 383 10.34 -8.34 0.23
N ASP A 384 9.19 -8.56 -0.42
CA ASP A 384 8.36 -7.48 -0.93
C ASP A 384 7.62 -6.78 0.23
N PRO A 385 7.70 -5.44 0.34
CA PRO A 385 7.13 -4.70 1.47
C PRO A 385 5.60 -4.78 1.52
N VAL A 386 4.92 -4.84 0.37
CA VAL A 386 3.45 -4.96 0.32
C VAL A 386 3.05 -6.36 0.77
N VAL A 387 3.75 -7.40 0.32
CA VAL A 387 3.49 -8.78 0.75
C VAL A 387 3.71 -8.94 2.25
N ARG A 388 4.78 -8.32 2.78
CA ARG A 388 5.07 -8.30 4.22
C ARG A 388 3.94 -7.63 4.99
N ALA A 389 3.53 -6.43 4.58
CA ALA A 389 2.48 -5.69 5.27
C ALA A 389 1.14 -6.45 5.25
N THR A 390 0.78 -7.03 4.10
CA THR A 390 -0.38 -7.91 3.95
C THR A 390 -0.32 -9.11 4.90
N ALA A 391 0.82 -9.80 4.98
CA ALA A 391 0.99 -10.97 5.85
C ALA A 391 0.88 -10.61 7.34
N LEU A 392 1.55 -9.53 7.77
CA LEU A 392 1.48 -9.02 9.14
C LEU A 392 0.05 -8.64 9.52
N SER A 393 -0.63 -7.95 8.60
CA SER A 393 -2.00 -7.50 8.79
C SER A 393 -3.00 -8.66 8.90
N TRP A 394 -2.86 -9.67 8.05
CA TRP A 394 -3.70 -10.87 8.09
C TRP A 394 -3.48 -11.67 9.38
N GLN A 395 -2.22 -11.92 9.74
CA GLN A 395 -1.87 -12.65 10.96
C GLN A 395 -2.41 -11.94 12.21
N SER A 396 -2.24 -10.62 12.26
CA SER A 396 -2.74 -9.80 13.36
C SER A 396 -4.25 -9.82 13.43
N SER A 397 -4.93 -9.63 12.30
CA SER A 397 -6.41 -9.66 12.23
C SER A 397 -6.97 -11.00 12.74
N ARG A 398 -6.37 -12.13 12.33
CA ARG A 398 -6.76 -13.47 12.82
C ARG A 398 -6.52 -13.67 14.30
N MET A 399 -5.41 -13.14 14.83
CA MET A 399 -5.15 -13.16 16.26
C MET A 399 -6.24 -12.36 17.00
N LEU A 400 -6.55 -11.16 16.53
CA LEU A 400 -7.55 -10.27 17.15
C LEU A 400 -8.95 -10.89 17.18
N THR A 401 -9.37 -11.57 16.12
CA THR A 401 -10.67 -12.27 16.08
C THR A 401 -10.77 -13.43 17.06
N ASN A 402 -9.63 -13.96 17.51
CA ASN A 402 -9.56 -15.11 18.42
C ASN A 402 -9.29 -14.69 19.88
N LEU A 403 -9.19 -13.39 20.17
CA LEU A 403 -8.98 -12.94 21.54
C LEU A 403 -10.26 -13.12 22.37
N PRO A 404 -10.13 -13.54 23.65
CA PRO A 404 -11.26 -13.67 24.56
C PRO A 404 -11.68 -12.30 25.08
N LEU A 405 -12.20 -11.44 24.20
CA LEU A 405 -12.66 -10.10 24.54
C LEU A 405 -14.09 -10.11 25.06
N GLU A 406 -14.30 -9.55 26.25
CA GLU A 406 -15.64 -9.28 26.78
C GLU A 406 -16.30 -8.11 26.02
N GLU A 407 -17.63 -8.03 26.02
CA GLU A 407 -18.35 -6.95 25.34
C GLU A 407 -17.98 -5.59 25.96
N ASN A 408 -17.66 -4.61 25.11
CA ASN A 408 -17.17 -3.27 25.49
C ASN A 408 -15.80 -3.23 26.22
N GLN A 409 -15.10 -4.36 26.36
CA GLN A 409 -13.75 -4.39 26.91
C GLN A 409 -12.78 -3.60 26.02
N SER A 410 -12.07 -2.65 26.62
CA SER A 410 -11.05 -1.89 25.91
C SER A 410 -9.89 -2.79 25.48
N LEU A 411 -9.43 -2.64 24.22
CA LEU A 411 -8.24 -3.30 23.70
C LEU A 411 -7.12 -2.27 23.53
N ILE A 412 -5.96 -2.57 24.12
CA ILE A 412 -4.83 -1.65 24.20
C ILE A 412 -3.63 -2.28 23.53
N PHE A 413 -3.11 -1.60 22.52
CA PHE A 413 -1.83 -1.93 21.90
C PHE A 413 -0.75 -1.08 22.56
N LEU A 414 0.11 -1.73 23.34
CA LEU A 414 1.22 -1.08 24.03
C LEU A 414 2.48 -1.13 23.16
N GLN A 415 3.05 0.03 22.86
CA GLN A 415 4.36 0.18 22.26
C GLN A 415 5.37 0.65 23.29
N ILE A 416 6.31 -0.21 23.64
CA ILE A 416 7.42 0.16 24.51
C ILE A 416 8.48 0.89 23.67
N PRO A 417 8.83 2.15 23.98
CA PRO A 417 9.91 2.87 23.32
C PRO A 417 11.25 2.16 23.56
N ARG A 418 11.96 1.83 22.47
CA ARG A 418 13.18 1.01 22.51
C ARG A 418 14.46 1.79 22.35
N THR A 419 14.38 3.04 21.91
CA THR A 419 15.54 3.90 21.69
C THR A 419 15.42 5.18 22.50
N HIS A 420 16.55 5.80 22.85
CA HIS A 420 16.57 7.09 23.54
C HIS A 420 15.72 8.15 22.82
N ARG A 421 15.78 8.19 21.48
CA ARG A 421 14.96 9.10 20.68
C ARG A 421 13.45 8.82 20.83
N GLN A 422 13.04 7.56 20.80
CA GLN A 422 11.63 7.20 21.01
C GLN A 422 11.18 7.53 22.43
N LEU A 423 12.05 7.38 23.43
CA LEU A 423 11.78 7.76 24.82
C LEU A 423 11.59 9.27 24.96
N GLU A 424 12.48 10.07 24.37
CA GLU A 424 12.36 11.53 24.37
C GLU A 424 11.07 11.98 23.68
N MET A 425 10.74 11.38 22.53
CA MET A 425 9.50 11.64 21.80
C MET A 425 8.26 11.27 22.63
N ALA A 426 8.26 10.11 23.29
CA ALA A 426 7.19 9.69 24.19
C ALA A 426 7.03 10.65 25.39
N GLY A 427 8.14 11.12 25.97
CA GLY A 427 8.11 12.10 27.06
C GLY A 427 7.52 13.45 26.63
N ARG A 428 7.87 13.92 25.43
CA ARG A 428 7.37 15.19 24.88
C ARG A 428 5.91 15.14 24.42
N MET A 429 5.51 14.05 23.76
CA MET A 429 4.17 13.92 23.16
C MET A 429 3.17 13.19 24.05
N GLY A 430 3.62 12.63 25.17
CA GLY A 430 2.78 12.00 26.17
C GLY A 430 2.43 10.53 25.85
N PRO A 431 1.56 9.92 26.67
CA PRO A 431 1.32 8.46 26.68
C PRO A 431 0.59 7.92 25.44
N ASN A 432 -0.03 8.79 24.64
CA ASN A 432 -0.73 8.42 23.41
C ASN A 432 0.15 8.51 22.17
N TRP A 433 1.42 8.88 22.33
CA TRP A 433 2.35 8.85 21.21
C TRP A 433 2.68 7.40 20.82
N VAL A 434 2.76 7.15 19.51
CA VAL A 434 2.95 5.83 18.92
C VAL A 434 3.99 5.98 17.81
N ALA A 435 4.96 5.07 17.76
CA ALA A 435 5.90 4.99 16.66
C ALA A 435 5.25 4.35 15.43
N GLY A 436 5.57 4.88 14.24
CA GLY A 436 5.25 4.25 12.96
C GLY A 436 6.08 2.99 12.75
N THR A 437 5.71 1.90 13.42
CA THR A 437 6.33 0.60 13.22
C THR A 437 5.68 -0.12 12.05
N HIS A 438 6.39 -1.07 11.45
CA HIS A 438 5.83 -1.87 10.35
C HIS A 438 4.53 -2.56 10.74
N LEU A 439 4.42 -3.06 11.98
CA LEU A 439 3.19 -3.71 12.44
C LEU A 439 2.05 -2.71 12.57
N HIS A 440 2.28 -1.57 13.24
CA HIS A 440 1.30 -0.50 13.40
C HIS A 440 0.76 0.01 12.05
N GLU A 441 1.65 0.27 11.10
CA GLU A 441 1.29 0.72 9.76
C GLU A 441 0.53 -0.36 8.97
N SER A 442 0.95 -1.63 9.08
CA SER A 442 0.35 -2.75 8.34
C SER A 442 -1.11 -3.00 8.74
N ILE A 443 -1.46 -2.82 10.01
CA ILE A 443 -2.84 -2.96 10.52
C ILE A 443 -3.61 -1.64 10.56
N GLY A 444 -3.07 -0.56 10.00
CA GLY A 444 -3.77 0.72 9.91
C GLY A 444 -4.02 1.38 11.27
N GLY A 445 -3.07 1.24 12.20
CA GLY A 445 -3.16 1.77 13.55
C GLY A 445 -4.38 1.25 14.30
N ALA A 446 -5.21 2.16 14.82
CA ALA A 446 -6.44 1.79 15.55
C ALA A 446 -7.60 1.39 14.63
N ILE A 447 -7.59 1.83 13.37
CA ILE A 447 -8.73 1.68 12.46
C ILE A 447 -8.91 0.23 12.06
N GLY A 448 -7.84 -0.47 11.66
CA GLY A 448 -7.94 -1.87 11.24
C GLY A 448 -8.47 -2.79 12.35
N PRO A 449 -7.90 -2.78 13.57
CA PRO A 449 -8.47 -3.52 14.69
C PRO A 449 -9.93 -3.18 14.99
N ARG A 450 -10.35 -1.91 14.92
CA ARG A 450 -11.77 -1.53 15.10
C ARG A 450 -12.67 -2.15 14.03
N LEU A 451 -12.25 -2.14 12.77
CA LEU A 451 -12.99 -2.80 11.68
C LEU A 451 -13.11 -4.30 11.91
N VAL A 452 -12.00 -4.96 12.26
CA VAL A 452 -11.95 -6.41 12.53
C VAL A 452 -12.85 -6.78 13.70
N LEU A 453 -12.88 -5.95 14.75
CA LEU A 453 -13.70 -6.13 15.96
C LEU A 453 -15.12 -5.53 15.85
N ARG A 454 -15.51 -5.05 14.65
CA ARG A 454 -16.84 -4.48 14.33
C ARG A 454 -17.27 -3.32 15.23
N ASP A 455 -16.32 -2.46 15.59
CA ASP A 455 -16.49 -1.25 16.42
C ASP A 455 -17.13 -1.49 17.81
N ARG A 456 -17.14 -2.74 18.28
CA ARG A 456 -17.66 -3.08 19.63
C ARG A 456 -16.71 -2.70 20.75
N GLN A 457 -15.42 -2.54 20.41
CA GLN A 457 -14.36 -2.35 21.38
C GLN A 457 -13.69 -1.00 21.20
N THR A 458 -13.38 -0.35 22.33
CA THR A 458 -12.49 0.80 22.33
C THR A 458 -11.08 0.32 22.08
N VAL A 459 -10.53 0.62 20.90
CA VAL A 459 -9.14 0.30 20.55
C VAL A 459 -8.27 1.53 20.74
N ARG A 460 -7.15 1.38 21.47
CA ARG A 460 -6.15 2.44 21.59
C ARG A 460 -4.75 1.90 21.42
N TRP A 461 -3.91 2.73 20.80
CA TRP A 461 -2.47 2.56 20.81
C TRP A 461 -1.88 3.53 21.83
N VAL A 462 -0.99 3.02 22.68
CA VAL A 462 -0.38 3.80 23.75
C VAL A 462 1.08 3.41 23.87
N ASN A 463 1.90 4.34 24.38
CA ASN A 463 3.23 4.01 24.85
C ASN A 463 3.32 3.86 26.35
N ALA A 464 2.26 4.09 27.13
CA ALA A 464 2.24 3.91 28.59
C ALA A 464 0.83 3.56 29.09
N LEU A 465 0.73 2.94 30.28
CA LEU A 465 -0.54 2.40 30.82
C LEU A 465 -1.22 3.31 31.85
N ASP A 466 -0.76 4.54 32.03
CA ASP A 466 -1.21 5.45 33.11
C ASP A 466 -2.73 5.67 33.11
N LYS A 467 -3.33 5.85 31.93
CA LYS A 467 -4.76 6.17 31.74
C LYS A 467 -5.58 4.99 31.23
N THR A 468 -5.00 3.79 31.26
CA THR A 468 -5.67 2.60 30.73
C THR A 468 -6.67 2.04 31.75
N PRO A 469 -7.91 1.68 31.34
CA PRO A 469 -8.89 1.04 32.21
C PRO A 469 -8.36 -0.27 32.83
N ALA A 470 -8.76 -0.58 34.06
CA ALA A 470 -8.24 -1.74 34.79
C ALA A 470 -8.61 -3.09 34.13
N ASP A 471 -9.76 -3.13 33.48
CA ASP A 471 -10.33 -4.28 32.79
C ASP A 471 -9.82 -4.43 31.34
N ALA A 472 -9.10 -3.44 30.81
CA ALA A 472 -8.64 -3.46 29.43
C ALA A 472 -7.67 -4.62 29.16
N LEU A 473 -7.81 -5.25 27.99
CA LEU A 473 -6.87 -6.25 27.49
C LEU A 473 -5.67 -5.56 26.83
N VAL A 474 -4.46 -5.94 27.22
CA VAL A 474 -3.21 -5.33 26.71
C VAL A 474 -2.44 -6.32 25.84
N LEU A 475 -2.15 -5.86 24.62
CA LEU A 475 -1.25 -6.50 23.68
C LEU A 475 0.01 -5.65 23.54
N CYS A 476 1.17 -6.18 23.91
CA CYS A 476 2.42 -5.47 23.69
C CYS A 476 2.97 -5.79 22.30
N GLU A 477 3.34 -4.77 21.54
CA GLU A 477 4.02 -4.95 20.26
C GLU A 477 5.44 -5.49 20.46
N GLN A 478 5.75 -6.60 19.76
CA GLN A 478 7.09 -7.15 19.69
C GLN A 478 7.47 -7.57 18.27
N GLY A 479 8.22 -6.71 17.58
CA GLY A 479 8.72 -7.00 16.24
C GLY A 479 7.55 -7.12 15.26
N PRO A 480 7.39 -8.27 14.56
CA PRO A 480 6.29 -8.48 13.61
C PRO A 480 4.96 -8.91 14.26
N GLY A 481 4.87 -9.02 15.59
CA GLY A 481 3.67 -9.54 16.24
C GLY A 481 3.37 -8.92 17.59
N PHE A 482 2.41 -9.53 18.30
CA PHE A 482 1.96 -9.10 19.61
C PHE A 482 2.24 -10.16 20.67
N LYS A 483 2.50 -9.68 21.89
CA LYS A 483 2.49 -10.48 23.12
C LYS A 483 1.24 -10.14 23.91
N HIS A 484 0.56 -11.17 24.38
CA HIS A 484 -0.66 -11.03 25.16
C HIS A 484 -0.30 -10.91 26.63
N TRP A 485 -0.37 -9.68 27.17
CA TRP A 485 0.03 -9.39 28.55
C TRP A 485 -1.13 -9.47 29.55
N GLY A 486 -2.31 -9.85 29.08
CA GLY A 486 -3.52 -9.96 29.88
C GLY A 486 -4.11 -8.59 30.20
N ARG A 487 -4.79 -8.48 31.35
CA ARG A 487 -5.43 -7.23 31.77
C ARG A 487 -4.40 -6.20 32.23
N THR A 488 -4.77 -4.92 32.22
CA THR A 488 -3.92 -3.79 32.61
C THR A 488 -3.10 -3.97 33.90
N PRO A 489 -3.60 -4.53 35.01
CA PRO A 489 -2.81 -4.70 36.24
C PRO A 489 -1.58 -5.61 36.01
N ASN A 490 -1.80 -6.74 35.33
CA ASN A 490 -0.73 -7.68 35.00
C ASN A 490 0.22 -7.12 33.93
N ALA A 491 -0.34 -6.44 32.93
CA ALA A 491 0.43 -5.79 31.88
C ALA A 491 1.32 -4.66 32.39
N ALA A 492 0.91 -3.96 33.45
CA ALA A 492 1.71 -2.93 34.10
C ALA A 492 2.98 -3.54 34.74
N PHE A 493 2.90 -4.72 35.34
CA PHE A 493 4.09 -5.42 35.85
C PHE A 493 5.05 -5.85 34.73
N TYR A 494 4.53 -6.38 33.62
CA TYR A 494 5.36 -6.62 32.43
C TYR A 494 6.03 -5.34 31.90
N ALA A 495 5.28 -4.22 31.85
CA ALA A 495 5.79 -2.93 31.39
C ALA A 495 6.89 -2.37 32.31
N ALA A 496 6.75 -2.57 33.62
CA ALA A 496 7.75 -2.22 34.62
C ALA A 496 9.05 -3.00 34.41
N LEU A 497 8.98 -4.33 34.32
CA LEU A 497 10.15 -5.19 34.09
C LEU A 497 10.87 -4.82 32.79
N ALA A 498 10.11 -4.58 31.71
CA ALA A 498 10.69 -4.13 30.45
C ALA A 498 11.39 -2.77 30.58
N SER A 499 10.79 -1.84 31.33
CA SER A 499 11.36 -0.51 31.58
C SER A 499 12.66 -0.58 32.40
N VAL A 500 12.73 -1.44 33.42
CA VAL A 500 13.99 -1.70 34.17
C VAL A 500 15.06 -2.26 33.26
N GLY A 501 14.75 -3.29 32.46
CA GLY A 501 15.71 -3.90 31.55
C GLY A 501 16.26 -2.95 30.47
N MET A 502 15.56 -1.85 30.18
CA MET A 502 16.04 -0.79 29.28
C MET A 502 16.64 0.42 30.01
N GLY A 503 16.74 0.38 31.35
CA GLY A 503 17.28 1.49 32.15
C GLY A 503 16.33 2.69 32.33
N ASN A 504 15.02 2.53 32.09
CA ASN A 504 14.04 3.60 32.25
C ASN A 504 13.30 3.49 33.59
N PHE A 505 14.02 3.82 34.66
CA PHE A 505 13.58 3.55 36.04
C PHE A 505 12.37 4.37 36.49
N GLU A 506 12.26 5.64 36.10
CA GLU A 506 11.08 6.45 36.45
C GLU A 506 9.80 5.92 35.80
N ARG A 507 9.91 5.39 34.58
CA ARG A 507 8.78 4.71 33.94
C ARG A 507 8.47 3.38 34.61
N ALA A 508 9.48 2.60 34.97
CA ALA A 508 9.30 1.37 35.73
C ALA A 508 8.55 1.61 37.04
N ARG A 509 8.94 2.66 37.79
CA ARG A 509 8.26 3.09 39.03
C ARG A 509 6.78 3.35 38.79
N ARG A 510 6.43 4.15 37.78
CA ARG A 510 5.02 4.46 37.45
C ARG A 510 4.22 3.21 37.12
N ASP A 511 4.79 2.31 36.33
CA ASP A 511 4.13 1.05 35.94
C ASP A 511 3.97 0.09 37.15
N LEU A 512 4.95 0.01 38.06
CA LEU A 512 4.85 -0.76 39.32
C LEU A 512 3.72 -0.22 40.21
N VAL A 513 3.73 1.08 40.49
CA VAL A 513 2.69 1.73 41.31
C VAL A 513 1.32 1.53 40.67
N ARG A 514 1.21 1.66 39.35
CA ARG A 514 -0.04 1.45 38.63
C ARG A 514 -0.53 0.02 38.78
N GLY A 515 0.34 -0.97 38.59
CA GLY A 515 0.01 -2.38 38.77
C GLY A 515 -0.49 -2.67 40.19
N ALA A 516 0.20 -2.14 41.21
CA ALA A 516 -0.17 -2.30 42.62
C ALA A 516 -1.53 -1.69 42.96
N VAL A 517 -1.78 -0.43 42.54
CA VAL A 517 -3.04 0.28 42.78
C VAL A 517 -4.23 -0.44 42.14
N LEU A 518 -4.02 -1.06 40.99
CA LEU A 518 -5.06 -1.79 40.29
C LEU A 518 -5.30 -3.20 40.86
N ASN A 519 -4.31 -3.80 41.55
CA ASN A 519 -4.37 -5.16 42.07
C ASN A 519 -4.71 -5.20 43.58
N ARG A 520 -5.78 -4.51 43.98
CA ARG A 520 -6.16 -4.16 45.37
C ARG A 520 -6.30 -5.31 46.40
N LYS A 521 -6.16 -6.58 46.02
CA LYS A 521 -6.41 -7.73 46.92
C LYS A 521 -5.27 -8.74 47.02
N THR A 522 -4.41 -8.85 46.00
CA THR A 522 -3.21 -9.71 45.97
C THR A 522 -2.41 -9.31 44.74
N VAL A 523 -1.08 -9.11 44.83
CA VAL A 523 -0.22 -8.97 43.64
C VAL A 523 -0.14 -10.32 42.93
N ALA A 524 -1.21 -10.71 42.24
CA ALA A 524 -1.23 -11.92 41.42
C ALA A 524 -0.60 -11.56 40.07
N PHE A 525 0.72 -11.75 39.95
CA PHE A 525 1.45 -11.64 38.70
C PHE A 525 1.51 -13.01 38.02
N ALA A 526 0.86 -13.14 36.86
CA ALA A 526 0.90 -14.36 36.06
C ALA A 526 2.05 -14.27 35.06
N PHE A 527 3.20 -14.82 35.46
CA PHE A 527 4.40 -14.83 34.63
C PHE A 527 4.36 -15.92 33.55
N ASP A 528 4.67 -15.52 32.32
CA ASP A 528 4.92 -16.38 31.17
C ASP A 528 6.21 -15.86 30.48
N PRO A 529 7.32 -16.63 30.52
CA PRO A 529 8.57 -16.25 29.87
C PRO A 529 8.39 -15.91 28.39
N GLY A 530 7.43 -16.55 27.72
CA GLY A 530 7.11 -16.32 26.32
C GLY A 530 6.49 -14.94 26.03
N GLN A 531 6.02 -14.20 27.04
CA GLN A 531 5.44 -12.86 26.87
C GLN A 531 6.43 -11.72 27.11
N MET A 532 7.61 -12.01 27.66
CA MET A 532 8.61 -10.99 27.97
C MET A 532 9.22 -10.37 26.70
N VAL A 533 9.17 -9.03 26.61
CA VAL A 533 9.81 -8.29 25.51
C VAL A 533 11.32 -8.13 25.73
N VAL A 534 11.73 -8.01 26.99
CA VAL A 534 13.13 -7.99 27.44
C VAL A 534 13.40 -9.28 28.19
N ARG A 535 14.51 -9.96 27.92
CA ARG A 535 14.80 -11.23 28.59
C ARG A 535 15.03 -11.01 30.09
N PRO A 536 14.59 -11.93 30.98
CA PRO A 536 14.77 -11.79 32.43
C PRO A 536 16.21 -11.53 32.85
N GLU A 537 17.21 -12.08 32.15
CA GLU A 537 18.63 -11.90 32.49
C GLU A 537 19.07 -10.44 32.30
N VAL A 538 18.48 -9.73 31.32
CA VAL A 538 18.77 -8.31 31.09
C VAL A 538 18.15 -7.45 32.19
N VAL A 539 16.97 -7.83 32.69
CA VAL A 539 16.33 -7.16 33.83
C VAL A 539 17.15 -7.40 35.10
N LEU A 540 17.58 -8.65 35.32
CA LEU A 540 18.41 -9.04 36.46
C LEU A 540 19.76 -8.30 36.46
N ALA A 541 20.39 -8.15 35.29
CA ALA A 541 21.63 -7.39 35.15
C ALA A 541 21.48 -5.88 35.49
N ARG A 542 20.25 -5.35 35.49
CA ARG A 542 19.93 -3.97 35.86
C ARG A 542 19.28 -3.85 37.24
N LYS A 543 19.19 -4.95 37.99
CA LYS A 543 18.56 -5.00 39.32
C LYS A 543 19.20 -3.97 40.26
N GLU A 544 20.52 -4.04 40.45
CA GLU A 544 21.25 -3.16 41.39
C GLU A 544 21.10 -1.68 41.02
N GLU A 545 21.26 -1.34 39.74
CA GLU A 545 21.07 0.04 39.25
C GLU A 545 19.67 0.58 39.56
N PHE A 546 18.63 -0.24 39.40
CA PHE A 546 17.26 0.15 39.73
C PHE A 546 17.08 0.33 41.25
N MET A 547 17.63 -0.58 42.05
CA MET A 547 17.55 -0.52 43.51
C MET A 547 18.25 0.74 44.04
N ASP A 548 19.47 1.02 43.61
CA ASP A 548 20.21 2.23 43.99
C ASP A 548 19.48 3.50 43.53
N TRP A 549 18.91 3.47 42.32
CA TRP A 549 18.08 4.58 41.83
C TRP A 549 16.85 4.82 42.73
N THR A 550 16.18 3.76 43.21
CA THR A 550 15.05 3.94 44.14
C THR A 550 15.47 4.53 45.48
N VAL A 551 16.68 4.21 45.99
CA VAL A 551 17.22 4.84 47.21
C VAL A 551 17.44 6.34 47.00
N GLY A 552 17.93 6.74 45.82
CA GLY A 552 18.08 8.15 45.45
C GLY A 552 16.76 8.95 45.46
N LEU A 553 15.59 8.30 45.43
CA LEU A 553 14.31 8.99 45.58
C LEU A 553 14.08 9.56 46.99
N LEU A 554 14.80 9.06 48.00
CA LEU A 554 14.76 9.57 49.37
C LEU A 554 15.33 10.99 49.50
N ASP A 555 16.27 11.35 48.62
CA ASP A 555 16.81 12.72 48.55
C ASP A 555 15.76 13.72 48.04
N GLY A 556 14.66 13.23 47.48
CA GLY A 556 13.54 14.01 46.99
C GLY A 556 12.34 13.99 47.94
N THR A 557 11.19 13.53 47.43
CA THR A 557 9.90 13.58 48.14
C THR A 557 9.39 12.21 48.56
N ALA A 558 10.11 11.13 48.28
CA ALA A 558 9.64 9.78 48.61
C ALA A 558 9.96 9.41 50.06
N SER A 559 9.03 8.72 50.72
CA SER A 559 9.27 8.16 52.06
C SER A 559 10.04 6.83 52.00
N PRO A 560 10.76 6.45 53.08
CA PRO A 560 11.37 5.12 53.20
C PRO A 560 10.37 3.97 52.93
N GLN A 561 9.13 4.11 53.40
CA GLN A 561 8.08 3.12 53.20
C GLN A 561 7.69 2.96 51.72
N GLU A 562 7.61 4.06 50.96
CA GLU A 562 7.33 4.02 49.52
C GLU A 562 8.49 3.36 48.75
N VAL A 563 9.73 3.69 49.11
CA VAL A 563 10.93 3.09 48.48
C VAL A 563 11.00 1.60 48.79
N GLY A 564 10.84 1.20 50.05
CA GLY A 564 10.83 -0.21 50.47
C GLY A 564 9.72 -1.01 49.77
N GLY A 565 8.51 -0.45 49.68
CA GLY A 565 7.40 -1.09 48.97
C GLY A 565 7.66 -1.26 47.46
N LEU A 566 8.27 -0.26 46.81
CA LEU A 566 8.66 -0.35 45.40
C LEU A 566 9.70 -1.46 45.16
N GLN A 567 10.73 -1.50 46.01
CA GLN A 567 11.78 -2.50 45.97
C GLN A 567 11.23 -3.90 46.19
N GLU A 568 10.39 -4.09 47.22
CA GLU A 568 9.77 -5.38 47.52
C GLU A 568 8.94 -5.89 46.33
N MET A 569 8.06 -5.04 45.76
CA MET A 569 7.27 -5.40 44.59
C MET A 569 8.14 -5.80 43.41
N PHE A 570 9.19 -5.03 43.12
CA PHE A 570 10.09 -5.35 42.01
C PHE A 570 10.82 -6.69 42.22
N LEU A 571 11.34 -6.94 43.43
CA LEU A 571 12.02 -8.19 43.74
C LEU A 571 11.06 -9.39 43.72
N GLN A 572 9.82 -9.24 44.17
CA GLN A 572 8.79 -10.28 44.04
C GLN A 572 8.49 -10.62 42.57
N LEU A 573 8.37 -9.60 41.71
CA LEU A 573 8.20 -9.82 40.27
C LEU A 573 9.42 -10.53 39.67
N LEU A 574 10.63 -10.12 40.04
CA LEU A 574 11.87 -10.70 39.54
C LEU A 574 12.06 -12.14 40.02
N SER A 575 11.67 -12.45 41.26
CA SER A 575 11.62 -13.81 41.81
C SER A 575 10.67 -14.69 41.00
N ALA A 576 9.44 -14.20 40.75
CA ALA A 576 8.49 -14.91 39.90
C ALA A 576 9.00 -15.14 38.46
N CYS A 577 9.80 -14.21 37.92
CA CYS A 577 10.35 -14.31 36.57
C CYS A 577 11.55 -15.27 36.46
N THR A 578 12.38 -15.32 37.48
CA THR A 578 13.71 -15.99 37.42
C THR A 578 13.75 -17.30 38.20
N GLY A 579 12.81 -17.51 39.13
CA GLY A 579 12.83 -18.60 40.09
C GLY A 579 13.84 -18.43 41.22
N GLN A 580 14.58 -17.31 41.26
CA GLN A 580 15.50 -17.00 42.36
C GLN A 580 14.73 -16.65 43.63
N SER A 581 15.28 -17.03 44.78
CA SER A 581 14.69 -16.68 46.06
C SER A 581 14.80 -15.18 46.34
N MET A 582 13.95 -14.66 47.24
CA MET A 582 14.06 -13.25 47.65
C MET A 582 15.42 -12.94 48.29
N GLU A 583 15.99 -13.88 49.05
CA GLU A 583 17.32 -13.73 49.67
C GLU A 583 18.42 -13.63 48.60
N GLU A 584 18.37 -14.47 47.56
CA GLU A 584 19.30 -14.42 46.43
C GLU A 584 19.21 -13.08 45.68
N LEU A 585 17.99 -12.58 45.49
CA LEU A 585 17.76 -11.30 44.81
C LEU A 585 18.11 -10.09 45.68
N GLN A 586 18.02 -10.18 46.99
CA GLN A 586 18.42 -9.11 47.92
C GLN A 586 19.94 -9.03 48.09
N ALA A 587 20.66 -10.14 47.92
CA ALA A 587 22.11 -10.17 48.02
C ALA A 587 22.76 -9.15 47.06
N GLY A 588 23.64 -8.32 47.61
CA GLY A 588 24.41 -7.31 46.87
C GLY A 588 23.67 -6.01 46.55
N SER A 589 22.42 -5.83 46.97
CA SER A 589 21.64 -4.60 46.70
C SER A 589 21.38 -3.78 47.95
N THR A 590 21.27 -2.46 47.79
CA THR A 590 20.85 -1.54 48.87
C THR A 590 19.33 -1.67 49.08
N VAL A 591 18.92 -2.62 49.91
CA VAL A 591 17.50 -2.93 50.18
C VAL A 591 17.03 -2.18 51.43
N LEU A 592 15.96 -1.39 51.30
CA LEU A 592 15.31 -0.62 52.36
C LEU A 592 13.97 -1.22 52.78
N ILE A 593 13.85 -2.54 52.69
CA ILE A 593 12.68 -3.26 53.19
C ILE A 593 12.79 -3.25 54.71
N GLU A 594 12.05 -2.37 55.38
CA GLU A 594 11.90 -2.40 56.83
C GLU A 594 11.42 -3.80 57.24
N GLU A 595 12.04 -4.38 58.26
CA GLU A 595 11.69 -5.67 58.86
C GLU A 595 10.35 -5.58 59.65
N HIS A 596 9.40 -4.82 59.13
CA HIS A 596 8.08 -4.67 59.69
C HIS A 596 7.19 -5.81 59.18
N THR A 597 7.20 -6.90 59.95
CA THR A 597 6.09 -7.86 60.14
C THR A 597 6.17 -9.21 59.41
N ILE A 598 7.08 -10.10 59.84
CA ILE A 598 6.81 -11.56 59.88
C ILE A 598 6.41 -12.02 61.30
N ARG A 599 6.37 -11.12 62.30
CA ARG A 599 6.00 -11.46 63.69
C ARG A 599 4.51 -11.30 64.06
N GLY A 600 3.59 -11.13 63.10
CA GLY A 600 2.21 -10.69 63.41
C GLY A 600 1.02 -11.53 62.94
N SER A 601 1.17 -12.52 62.06
CA SER A 601 0.06 -13.38 61.62
C SER A 601 0.08 -14.71 62.38
N GLN A 602 -0.53 -14.72 63.57
CA GLN A 602 -1.03 -15.98 64.13
C GLN A 602 -2.01 -16.62 63.13
N PRO A 603 -1.95 -17.94 62.91
CA PRO A 603 -3.02 -18.62 62.19
C PRO A 603 -4.33 -18.42 62.95
N LEU A 604 -5.36 -17.94 62.27
CA LEU A 604 -6.74 -18.07 62.75
C LEU A 604 -7.02 -19.57 62.89
N VAL A 605 -6.95 -20.05 64.13
CA VAL A 605 -7.52 -21.33 64.53
C VAL A 605 -9.01 -21.27 64.24
N PRO A 606 -9.63 -22.26 63.57
CA PRO A 606 -11.07 -22.30 63.43
C PRO A 606 -11.68 -22.56 64.82
N GLU A 607 -12.59 -21.70 65.29
CA GLU A 607 -13.52 -22.09 66.35
C GLU A 607 -14.56 -23.06 65.76
N GLU A 608 -14.78 -24.16 66.48
CA GLU A 608 -15.74 -25.24 66.19
C GLU A 608 -17.20 -24.79 66.21
#